data_AF-A0AAP9WRF3-F1
#
_entry.id   AF-A0AAP9WRF3-F1
#
_cell.length_a   1.000
_cell.length_b   1.000
_cell.length_c   1.000
_cell.angle_alpha   90.00
_cell.angle_beta   90.00
_cell.angle_gamma   90.00
#
_symmetry.space_group_name_H-M   'P 1'
#
loop_
_entity.id
_entity.type
_entity.pdbx_description
1 polymer ?
#
loop_
_entity_poly.entity_id
_entity_poly.type
_entity_poly.pdbx_seq_one_letter_code
_entity_poly.pdbx_strand_id
1 'polypeptide(L)'
;MKSYVLRINSSLSETLISNKNENRISIGWCDAKELLNAELNWYGFREVLHRVYYADRKTYRAAGNAGASLWNFIRNMKKDDYVLIPSIILIFILLKLFPMT
;
A
#
# COMPACT_ATOMS: atom_id res chain seq x y z
N MET A 1 18.36 5.66 2.56
CA MET A 1 17.08 6.28 2.95
C MET A 1 16.35 6.67 1.68
N LYS A 2 15.17 6.09 1.45
CA LYS A 2 14.32 6.33 0.27
C LYS A 2 12.93 6.79 0.71
N SER A 3 12.22 7.45 -0.18
CA SER A 3 10.83 7.85 0.02
C SER A 3 9.92 7.09 -0.93
N TYR A 4 8.83 6.55 -0.41
CA TYR A 4 7.83 5.81 -1.16
C TYR A 4 6.51 6.58 -1.12
N VAL A 5 5.84 6.71 -2.27
CA VAL A 5 4.51 7.32 -2.34
C VAL A 5 3.48 6.20 -2.32
N LEU A 6 2.70 6.13 -1.25
CA LEU A 6 1.59 5.20 -1.14
C LEU A 6 0.33 5.87 -1.68
N ARG A 7 -0.05 5.52 -2.92
CA ARG A 7 -1.29 6.02 -3.53
C ARG A 7 -2.44 5.14 -3.10
N ILE A 8 -3.30 5.71 -2.27
CA ILE A 8 -4.54 5.11 -1.79
C ILE A 8 -5.75 5.88 -2.34
N ASN A 9 -6.89 5.21 -2.42
CA ASN A 9 -8.14 5.87 -2.75
C ASN A 9 -8.44 6.97 -1.71
N SER A 10 -8.90 8.14 -2.15
CA SER A 10 -9.15 9.30 -1.30
C SER A 10 -10.13 9.01 -0.16
N SER A 11 -11.11 8.13 -0.37
CA SER A 11 -12.06 7.72 0.67
C SER A 11 -11.43 6.90 1.82
N LEU A 12 -10.26 6.30 1.60
CA LEU A 12 -9.50 5.56 2.62
C LEU A 12 -8.40 6.42 3.28
N SER A 13 -8.15 7.63 2.76
CA SER A 13 -7.09 8.51 3.26
C SER A 13 -7.35 9.04 4.67
N GLU A 14 -8.62 9.28 5.02
CA GLU A 14 -9.00 9.79 6.34
C GLU A 14 -8.74 8.76 7.46
N THR A 15 -8.98 7.46 7.19
CA THR A 15 -8.77 6.35 8.14
C THR A 15 -7.28 6.03 8.37
N LEU A 16 -6.43 6.35 7.40
CA LEU A 16 -4.98 6.21 7.52
C LEU A 16 -4.36 7.31 8.39
N ILE A 17 -4.94 8.50 8.38
CA ILE A 17 -4.45 9.67 9.12
C ILE A 17 -4.86 9.59 10.60
N SER A 18 -5.98 8.95 10.93
CA SER A 18 -6.46 8.82 12.32
C SER A 18 -5.58 7.95 13.22
N ASN A 19 -4.68 7.13 12.65
CA ASN A 19 -3.74 6.26 13.38
C ASN A 19 -2.33 6.86 13.54
N LYS A 20 -2.21 8.20 13.51
CA LYS A 20 -0.92 8.92 13.66
C LYS A 20 -0.11 8.52 14.91
N ASN A 21 -0.77 8.04 15.96
CA ASN A 21 -0.13 7.64 17.22
C ASN A 21 0.23 6.15 17.29
N GLU A 22 -0.14 5.33 16.30
CA GLU A 22 0.02 3.87 16.39
C GLU A 22 1.20 3.28 15.59
N ASN A 23 2.02 4.08 14.88
CA ASN A 23 3.07 3.56 13.97
C ASN A 23 2.55 2.48 13.00
N ARG A 24 1.27 2.54 12.63
CA ARG A 24 0.58 1.57 11.77
C ARG A 24 -0.01 2.25 10.55
N ILE A 25 0.21 1.64 9.39
CA ILE A 25 -0.38 2.05 8.10
C ILE A 25 -1.35 0.95 7.69
N SER A 26 -2.65 1.23 7.78
CA SER A 26 -3.71 0.29 7.36
C SER A 26 -4.19 0.63 5.95
N ILE A 27 -4.06 -0.30 5.02
CA ILE A 27 -4.52 -0.15 3.64
C ILE A 27 -5.76 -1.01 3.41
N GLY A 28 -6.71 -0.52 2.61
CA GLY A 28 -8.01 -1.17 2.34
C GLY A 28 -7.95 -2.41 1.44
N TRP A 29 -6.98 -3.30 1.63
CA TRP A 29 -6.79 -4.53 0.85
C TRP A 29 -6.79 -5.78 1.73
N CYS A 30 -7.55 -5.77 2.83
CA CYS A 30 -7.51 -6.77 3.90
C CYS A 30 -7.94 -8.19 3.48
N ASP A 31 -8.69 -8.32 2.39
CA ASP A 31 -9.16 -9.62 1.87
C ASP A 31 -8.08 -10.32 1.03
N ALA A 32 -7.08 -9.56 0.55
CA ALA A 32 -5.96 -10.08 -0.23
C ALA A 32 -4.80 -10.54 0.68
N LYS A 33 -5.08 -11.48 1.61
CA LYS A 33 -4.13 -11.98 2.61
C LYS A 33 -2.85 -12.57 2.00
N GLU A 34 -2.95 -13.14 0.81
CA GLU A 34 -1.84 -13.74 0.07
C GLU A 34 -0.77 -12.74 -0.35
N LEU A 35 -1.04 -11.42 -0.38
CA LEU A 35 -0.06 -10.40 -0.76
C LEU A 35 1.18 -10.36 0.16
N LEU A 36 1.06 -10.90 1.38
CA LEU A 36 2.18 -11.01 2.32
C LEU A 36 3.11 -12.18 2.02
N ASN A 37 2.71 -13.14 1.18
CA ASN A 37 3.57 -14.26 0.78
C ASN A 37 4.83 -13.74 0.08
N ALA A 38 6.00 -13.90 0.69
CA ALA A 38 7.27 -13.36 0.19
C ALA A 38 7.72 -13.98 -1.14
N GLU A 39 7.24 -15.18 -1.48
CA GLU A 39 7.60 -15.90 -2.70
C GLU A 39 6.87 -15.38 -3.95
N LEU A 40 5.86 -14.53 -3.79
CA LEU A 40 5.15 -13.93 -4.93
C LEU A 40 6.08 -12.98 -5.67
N ASN A 41 6.31 -13.26 -6.95
CA ASN A 41 6.82 -12.28 -7.90
C ASN A 41 5.72 -11.23 -8.25
N TRP A 42 6.10 -10.19 -9.00
CA TRP A 42 5.17 -9.12 -9.37
C TRP A 42 3.90 -9.62 -10.07
N TYR A 43 4.01 -10.65 -10.92
CA TYR A 43 2.87 -11.19 -11.65
C TYR A 43 1.88 -11.89 -10.72
N GLY A 44 2.37 -12.76 -9.82
CA GLY A 44 1.53 -13.42 -8.82
C GLY A 44 0.89 -12.43 -7.85
N PHE A 45 1.63 -11.39 -7.44
CA PHE A 45 1.08 -10.32 -6.61
C PHE A 45 -0.07 -9.58 -7.31
N ARG A 46 0.11 -9.22 -8.58
CA ARG A 46 -0.92 -8.57 -9.39
C ARG A 46 -2.12 -9.47 -9.64
N GLU A 47 -1.90 -10.79 -9.78
CA GLU A 47 -2.96 -11.78 -9.91
C GLU A 47 -3.82 -11.87 -8.66
N VAL A 48 -3.21 -11.92 -7.47
CA VAL A 48 -3.95 -11.91 -6.19
C VAL A 48 -4.84 -10.67 -6.10
N LEU A 49 -4.30 -9.48 -6.39
CA LEU A 49 -5.11 -8.25 -6.41
C LEU A 49 -6.25 -8.32 -7.43
N HIS A 50 -5.97 -8.83 -8.62
CA HIS A 50 -6.98 -8.95 -9.66
C HIS A 50 -8.11 -9.88 -9.24
N ARG A 51 -7.77 -11.07 -8.74
CA ARG A 51 -8.72 -12.08 -8.30
C ARG A 51 -9.58 -11.62 -7.12
N VAL A 52 -9.01 -10.89 -6.16
CA VAL A 52 -9.73 -10.51 -4.95
C VAL A 52 -10.58 -9.25 -5.14
N TYR A 53 -10.07 -8.23 -5.83
CA TYR A 53 -10.69 -6.90 -5.87
C TYR A 53 -11.10 -6.40 -7.25
N TYR A 54 -10.65 -7.07 -8.31
CA TYR A 54 -10.92 -6.67 -9.70
C TYR A 54 -11.37 -7.85 -10.56
N ALA A 55 -12.03 -8.85 -9.96
CA ALA A 55 -12.43 -10.07 -10.65
C ALA A 55 -13.42 -9.81 -11.80
N ASP A 56 -14.16 -8.71 -11.72
CA ASP A 56 -15.07 -8.20 -12.74
C ASP A 56 -14.34 -7.60 -13.95
N ARG A 57 -13.04 -7.32 -13.83
CA ARG A 57 -12.25 -6.69 -14.89
C ARG A 57 -11.67 -7.75 -15.83
N LYS A 58 -11.76 -7.47 -17.13
CA LYS A 58 -11.19 -8.35 -18.18
C LYS A 58 -9.66 -8.31 -18.25
N THR A 59 -9.03 -7.30 -17.64
CA THR A 59 -7.59 -7.07 -17.78
C THR A 59 -6.96 -6.71 -16.46
N TYR A 60 -5.68 -7.06 -16.30
CA TYR A 60 -4.86 -6.75 -15.14
C TYR A 60 -4.49 -5.26 -15.00
N ARG A 61 -4.98 -4.36 -15.86
CA ARG A 61 -4.59 -2.95 -15.85
C ARG A 61 -4.97 -2.26 -14.54
N ALA A 62 -6.19 -2.48 -14.05
CA ALA A 62 -6.66 -1.90 -12.78
C ALA A 62 -5.85 -2.41 -11.58
N ALA A 63 -5.69 -3.74 -11.50
CA ALA A 63 -4.89 -4.39 -10.47
C ALA A 63 -3.42 -3.96 -10.49
N GLY A 64 -2.82 -3.80 -11.67
CA GLY A 64 -1.45 -3.31 -11.82
C GLY A 64 -1.28 -1.88 -11.35
N ASN A 65 -2.21 -0.98 -11.72
CA ASN A 65 -2.18 0.42 -11.29
C ASN A 65 -2.32 0.54 -9.76
N ALA A 66 -3.23 -0.22 -9.15
CA ALA A 66 -3.40 -0.24 -7.70
C ALA A 66 -2.21 -0.89 -6.98
N GLY A 67 -1.72 -2.01 -7.52
CA GLY A 67 -0.69 -2.83 -6.90
C GLY A 67 0.73 -2.28 -6.99
N ALA A 68 1.05 -1.40 -7.94
CA ALA A 68 2.43 -0.97 -8.18
C ALA A 68 3.03 -0.19 -6.99
N SER A 69 2.26 0.70 -6.38
CA SER A 69 2.73 1.42 -5.18
C SER A 69 2.82 0.48 -3.98
N LEU A 70 1.85 -0.41 -3.85
CA LEU A 70 1.76 -1.37 -2.75
C LEU A 70 2.89 -2.41 -2.78
N TRP A 71 3.24 -2.92 -3.96
CA TRP A 71 4.36 -3.83 -4.15
C TRP A 71 5.66 -3.23 -3.65
N ASN A 72 5.93 -1.97 -3.99
CA ASN A 72 7.12 -1.28 -3.51
C ASN A 72 7.10 -1.08 -1.99
N PHE A 73 5.93 -0.77 -1.43
CA PHE A 73 5.78 -0.64 0.02
C PHE A 73 6.04 -1.96 0.76
N ILE A 74 5.46 -3.07 0.30
CA ILE A 74 5.60 -4.38 0.96
C ILE A 74 6.99 -5.00 0.74
N ARG A 75 7.56 -4.89 -0.46
CA ARG A 75 8.78 -5.61 -0.83
C ARG A 75 10.07 -4.84 -0.64
N ASN A 76 10.02 -3.53 -0.86
CA ASN A 76 11.23 -2.73 -1.03
C ASN A 76 11.45 -1.72 0.09
N MET A 77 10.41 -1.35 0.84
CA MET A 77 10.53 -0.41 1.94
C MET A 77 11.27 -1.04 3.11
N LYS A 78 12.24 -0.31 3.68
CA LYS A 78 13.02 -0.76 4.82
C LYS A 78 12.71 0.09 6.05
N LYS A 79 13.21 -0.37 7.19
CA LYS A 79 13.31 0.45 8.40
C LYS A 79 13.99 1.78 8.06
N ASP A 80 13.54 2.86 8.69
CA ASP A 80 14.01 4.24 8.48
C ASP A 80 13.71 4.87 7.12
N ASP A 81 13.09 4.16 6.17
CA ASP A 81 12.54 4.79 4.97
C ASP A 81 11.26 5.58 5.29
N TYR A 82 10.88 6.47 4.38
CA TYR A 82 9.70 7.32 4.54
C TYR A 82 8.54 6.87 3.66
N VAL A 83 7.32 6.99 4.18
CA VAL A 83 6.09 6.95 3.39
C VAL A 83 5.51 8.35 3.28
N LEU A 84 5.18 8.72 2.05
CA LEU A 84 4.40 9.90 1.71
C LEU A 84 2.97 9.45 1.44
N ILE A 85 2.04 9.88 2.31
CA ILE A 85 0.61 9.66 2.14
C ILE A 85 -0.01 10.97 1.63
N PRO A 86 -0.64 10.98 0.44
CA PRO A 86 -1.37 12.15 -0.03
C PRO A 86 -2.57 12.43 0.89
N SER A 87 -2.65 13.64 1.45
CA SER A 87 -3.85 14.14 2.13
C SER A 87 -4.79 14.83 1.15
N ILE A 88 -6.08 14.81 1.44
CA ILE A 88 -7.14 15.54 0.72
C ILE A 88 -6.82 17.04 0.58
N ILE A 89 -6.01 17.60 1.50
CA ILE A 89 -5.64 19.03 1.53
C ILE A 89 -4.33 19.31 0.75
N LEU A 90 -3.93 18.47 -0.21
CA LEU A 90 -2.68 18.61 -0.98
C LEU A 90 -1.38 18.59 -0.14
N ILE A 91 -1.44 18.18 1.12
CA ILE A 91 -0.27 18.03 2.01
C ILE A 91 0.19 16.58 1.97
N PHE A 92 1.48 16.34 1.78
CA PHE A 92 2.06 15.02 1.99
C PHE A 92 2.36 14.83 3.47
N ILE A 93 1.82 13.78 4.07
CA ILE A 93 2.19 13.38 5.44
C ILE A 93 3.41 12.47 5.32
N LEU A 94 4.51 12.88 5.95
CA LEU A 94 5.73 12.10 6.06
C LEU A 94 5.67 11.25 7.32
N LEU A 95 5.66 9.93 7.16
CA LEU A 95 5.78 8.98 8.27
C LEU A 95 7.13 8.27 8.19
N LYS A 96 7.87 8.26 9.30
CA LYS A 96 9.10 7.48 9.46
C LYS A 96 8.74 6.18 10.17
N LEU A 97 9.13 5.04 9.60
CA LEU A 97 8.94 3.75 10.27
C LEU A 97 9.97 3.57 11.40
N PHE A 98 9.47 3.53 12.63
CA PHE A 98 10.26 3.19 13.82
C PHE A 98 10.14 1.70 14.14
N PRO A 99 11.14 1.09 14.82
CA PRO A 99 11.01 -0.28 15.28
C PRO A 99 9.87 -0.40 16.31
N MET A 100 9.06 -1.46 16.23
CA MET A 100 8.29 -1.89 17.40
C MET A 100 9.26 -2.57 18.38
N THR A 101 9.31 -2.05 19.61
CA THR A 101 10.01 -2.66 20.75
C THR A 101 9.28 -3.88 21.27
#